data_AF-A0A3E0KZ83-F1
#
_entry.id   AF-A0A3E0KZ83-F1
#
_cell.length_a   1.000
_cell.length_b   1.000
_cell.length_c   1.000
_cell.angle_alpha   90.00
_cell.angle_beta   90.00
_cell.angle_gamma   90.00
#
_symmetry.space_group_name_H-M   'P 1'
#
loop_
_entity.id
_entity.type
_entity.pdbx_description
1 polymer ?
#
loop_
_entity_poly.entity_id
_entity_poly.type
_entity_poly.pdbx_seq_one_letter_code
_entity_poly.pdbx_strand_id
1 'polypeptide(L)'
;MYGGSPGIKDPEVLTIAARDGRVLVTHDRKTMPTEFGQFILSQTSSGVLILSQNLPIGEAIDAIILVWEASTTEEWINQIMTFPF
;
A
#
# COMPACT_ATOMS: atom_id res chain seq x y z
N MET A 1 13.50 19.60 10.66
CA MET A 1 14.08 18.27 10.37
C MET A 1 13.77 17.37 11.55
N TYR A 2 13.00 16.30 11.36
CA TYR A 2 12.79 15.04 12.15
C TYR A 2 11.43 14.50 11.64
N GLY A 3 11.22 13.27 11.18
CA GLY A 3 12.11 12.16 10.89
C GLY A 3 11.43 11.27 9.84
N GLY A 4 12.13 10.98 8.75
CA GLY A 4 11.88 9.78 7.99
C GLY A 4 12.85 8.75 8.54
N SER A 5 12.35 7.61 9.03
CA SER A 5 13.23 6.45 9.23
C SER A 5 14.01 6.23 7.92
N PRO A 6 15.29 5.82 7.97
CA PRO A 6 15.99 5.31 6.79
C PRO A 6 15.37 3.94 6.45
N GLY A 7 14.11 3.95 6.04
CA GLY A 7 13.38 2.79 5.56
C GLY A 7 13.89 2.41 4.19
N ILE A 8 13.61 1.16 3.83
CA ILE A 8 13.68 0.66 2.45
C ILE A 8 13.08 1.71 1.52
N LYS A 9 13.79 2.05 0.43
CA LYS A 9 13.32 3.08 -0.50
C LYS A 9 11.94 2.69 -1.06
N ASP A 10 11.06 3.65 -1.28
CA ASP A 10 9.68 3.45 -1.79
C ASP A 10 9.57 2.47 -2.98
N PRO A 11 10.51 2.42 -3.94
CA PRO A 11 10.45 1.42 -5.02
C PRO A 11 10.76 -0.02 -4.56
N GLU A 12 11.64 -0.18 -3.58
CA GLU A 12 12.11 -1.49 -3.13
C GLU A 12 11.05 -2.20 -2.27
N VAL A 13 10.22 -1.44 -1.54
CA VAL A 13 9.07 -2.03 -0.83
C VAL A 13 8.02 -2.60 -1.79
N LEU A 14 7.80 -1.97 -2.94
CA LEU A 14 6.90 -2.49 -3.98
C LEU A 14 7.44 -3.80 -4.59
N THR A 15 8.75 -3.88 -4.84
CA THR A 15 9.39 -5.11 -5.32
C THR A 15 9.26 -6.25 -4.31
N ILE A 16 9.48 -5.98 -3.02
CA ILE A 16 9.34 -7.00 -1.97
C ILE A 16 7.89 -7.48 -1.88
N ALA A 17 6.93 -6.55 -1.87
CA ALA A 17 5.50 -6.86 -1.81
C ALA A 17 5.08 -7.72 -3.01
N ALA A 18 5.48 -7.35 -4.23
CA ALA A 18 5.20 -8.12 -5.45
C ALA A 18 5.84 -9.51 -5.43
N ARG A 19 7.12 -9.61 -5.03
CA ARG A 19 7.84 -10.89 -4.94
C ARG A 19 7.17 -11.85 -3.97
N ASP A 20 6.71 -11.32 -2.84
CA ASP A 20 6.14 -12.12 -1.76
C ASP A 20 4.62 -12.34 -1.93
N GLY A 21 4.02 -11.79 -2.99
CA GLY A 21 2.58 -11.92 -3.28
C GLY A 21 1.68 -11.19 -2.28
N ARG A 22 2.11 -10.03 -1.76
CA ARG A 22 1.46 -9.30 -0.67
C ARG A 22 1.01 -7.92 -1.09
N VAL A 23 -0.16 -7.50 -0.61
CA VAL A 23 -0.60 -6.09 -0.69
C VAL A 23 0.30 -5.25 0.21
N LEU A 24 0.83 -4.14 -0.31
CA LEU A 24 1.57 -3.16 0.48
C LEU A 24 0.59 -2.21 1.18
N VAL A 25 0.64 -2.17 2.51
CA VAL A 25 -0.08 -1.16 3.31
C VAL A 25 0.89 -0.03 3.65
N THR A 26 0.51 1.22 3.34
CA THR A 26 1.35 2.39 3.61
C THR A 26 0.54 3.59 4.10
N HIS A 27 1.20 4.54 4.74
CA HIS A 27 0.65 5.86 5.05
C HIS A 27 1.10 6.93 4.04
N ASP A 28 1.98 6.59 3.12
CA ASP A 28 2.52 7.54 2.15
C ASP A 28 1.50 7.86 1.06
N ARG A 29 0.68 8.89 1.31
CA ARG A 29 -0.26 9.43 0.33
C ARG A 29 0.41 10.31 -0.73
N LYS A 30 1.67 10.72 -0.53
CA LYS A 30 2.32 11.76 -1.31
C LYS A 30 3.17 11.21 -2.45
N THR A 31 4.00 10.21 -2.18
CA THR A 31 4.93 9.64 -3.17
C THR A 31 4.38 8.34 -3.76
N MET A 32 3.74 7.51 -2.94
CA MET A 32 3.36 6.14 -3.32
C MET A 32 2.51 6.04 -4.58
N PRO A 33 1.49 6.90 -4.85
CA PRO A 33 0.72 6.78 -6.08
C PRO A 33 1.57 6.90 -7.36
N THR A 34 2.57 7.79 -7.34
CA THR A 34 3.50 7.99 -8.46
C THR A 34 4.45 6.81 -8.60
N GLU A 35 5.05 6.36 -7.49
CA GLU A 35 5.96 5.21 -7.48
C GLU A 35 5.25 3.93 -7.92
N PHE A 36 4.03 3.70 -7.44
CA PHE A 36 3.17 2.59 -7.85
C PHE A 36 2.86 2.64 -9.34
N GLY A 37 2.46 3.81 -9.86
CA GLY A 37 2.20 4.00 -11.28
C GLY A 37 3.42 3.67 -12.14
N GLN A 38 4.62 4.08 -11.72
CA GLN A 38 5.86 3.77 -12.41
C GLN A 38 6.23 2.27 -12.31
N PHE A 39 5.97 1.65 -11.16
CA PHE A 39 6.24 0.24 -10.91
C PHE A 39 5.44 -0.68 -11.83
N ILE A 40 4.13 -0.45 -11.94
CA ILE A 40 3.22 -1.31 -12.70
C ILE A 40 3.41 -1.25 -14.23
N LEU A 41 4.24 -0.32 -14.73
CA LEU A 41 4.65 -0.30 -16.14
C LEU A 41 5.59 -1.45 -16.50
N SER A 42 6.27 -2.04 -15.51
CA SER A 42 7.33 -3.04 -15.74
C SER A 42 7.19 -4.31 -14.90
N GLN A 43 6.45 -4.26 -13.79
CA GLN A 43 6.28 -5.37 -12.86
C GLN A 43 4.81 -5.48 -12.44
N THR A 44 4.34 -6.69 -12.17
CA THR A 44 3.01 -6.89 -11.58
C THR A 44 3.08 -6.67 -10.08
N SER A 45 2.20 -5.83 -9.54
CA SER A 45 2.00 -5.66 -8.11
C SER A 45 0.80 -6.45 -7.61
N SER A 46 0.90 -6.97 -6.39
CA SER A 46 -0.23 -7.52 -5.64
C SER A 46 -1.15 -6.45 -5.07
N GLY A 47 -0.85 -5.16 -5.28
CA GLY A 47 -1.70 -4.02 -4.91
C GLY A 47 -1.16 -3.17 -3.77
N VAL A 48 -1.72 -1.97 -3.61
CA VAL A 48 -1.36 -1.01 -2.55
C VAL A 48 -2.60 -0.49 -1.84
N LEU A 49 -2.61 -0.53 -0.50
CA LEU A 49 -3.60 0.11 0.34
C LEU A 49 -2.96 1.30 1.08
N ILE A 50 -3.50 2.50 0.87
CA ILE A 50 -3.06 3.70 1.57
C ILE A 50 -4.04 4.06 2.69
N LEU A 51 -3.54 4.08 3.93
CA LEU A 51 -4.27 4.50 5.12
C LEU A 51 -3.83 5.89 5.59
N SER A 52 -4.70 6.64 6.27
CA SER A 52 -4.30 7.90 6.90
C SER A 52 -3.25 7.65 7.98
N GLN A 53 -2.22 8.50 8.05
CA GLN A 53 -1.22 8.43 9.13
C GLN A 53 -1.83 8.77 10.50
N ASN A 54 -2.93 9.50 10.52
CA ASN A 54 -3.61 9.92 11.73
C ASN A 54 -4.71 8.94 12.17
N LEU A 55 -4.92 7.85 11.43
CA LEU A 55 -5.95 6.86 11.75
C LEU A 55 -5.56 6.11 13.04
N PRO A 56 -6.46 6.02 14.04
CA PRO A 56 -6.20 5.19 15.21
C PRO A 56 -5.92 3.75 14.80
N ILE A 57 -4.98 3.09 15.48
CA ILE A 57 -4.55 1.74 15.10
C ILE A 57 -5.70 0.72 15.08
N GLY A 58 -6.68 0.85 15.98
CA GLY A 58 -7.88 0.00 15.98
C GLY A 58 -8.69 0.17 14.70
N GLU A 59 -8.96 1.42 14.30
CA GLU A 59 -9.68 1.71 13.06
C GLU A 59 -8.89 1.29 11.81
N ALA A 60 -7.55 1.38 11.84
CA ALA A 60 -6.70 0.89 10.77
C ALA A 60 -6.79 -0.64 10.62
N ILE A 61 -6.86 -1.38 11.74
CA ILE A 61 -7.06 -2.83 11.74
C ILE A 61 -8.44 -3.16 11.17
N ASP A 62 -9.49 -2.51 11.66
CA ASP A 62 -10.87 -2.73 11.20
C ASP A 62 -11.01 -2.44 9.70
N ALA A 63 -10.36 -1.38 9.21
CA ALA A 63 -10.30 -1.04 7.79
C ALA A 63 -9.67 -2.16 6.94
N ILE A 64 -8.54 -2.71 7.38
CA ILE A 64 -7.83 -3.79 6.68
C ILE A 64 -8.69 -5.06 6.67
N ILE A 65 -9.34 -5.40 7.80
CA ILE A 65 -10.24 -6.56 7.89
C ILE A 65 -11.43 -6.38 6.94
N LEU A 66 -12.09 -5.22 6.94
CA LEU A 66 -13.23 -4.95 6.08
C LEU A 66 -12.86 -5.09 4.60
N VAL A 67 -11.71 -4.51 4.21
CA VAL A 67 -11.19 -4.62 2.85
C VAL A 67 -10.94 -6.08 2.47
N TRP A 68 -10.32 -6.85 3.37
CA TRP A 68 -10.06 -8.27 3.15
C TRP A 68 -11.34 -9.08 2.97
N GLU A 69 -12.37 -8.82 3.78
CA GLU A 69 -13.66 -9.53 3.69
C GLU A 69 -14.46 -9.14 2.44
N ALA A 70 -14.32 -7.91 1.97
CA ALA A 70 -15.10 -7.36 0.87
C ALA A 70 -14.45 -7.50 -0.52
N SER A 71 -13.27 -8.12 -0.62
CA SER A 71 -12.53 -8.23 -1.88
C SER A 71 -11.85 -9.59 -2.08
N THR A 72 -11.50 -9.85 -3.33
CA THR A 72 -10.76 -11.03 -3.80
C THR A 72 -9.34 -10.65 -4.14
N THR A 73 -8.41 -11.62 -4.13
CA THR A 73 -7.00 -11.36 -4.44
C THR A 73 -6.81 -10.78 -5.85
N GLU A 74 -7.60 -11.22 -6.82
CA GLU A 74 -7.53 -10.79 -8.22
C GLU A 74 -7.90 -9.31 -8.38
N GLU A 75 -8.83 -8.80 -7.58
CA GLU A 75 -9.22 -7.39 -7.58
C GLU A 75 -8.09 -6.46 -7.14
N TRP A 76 -7.06 -6.96 -6.45
CA TRP A 76 -5.93 -6.16 -6.00
C TRP A 76 -4.79 -6.05 -7.01
N ILE A 77 -4.77 -6.91 -8.03
CA ILE A 77 -3.65 -6.95 -8.98
C ILE A 77 -3.53 -5.60 -9.70
N ASN A 78 -2.37 -4.96 -9.54
CA ASN A 78 -2.09 -3.62 -10.05
C ASN A 78 -3.11 -2.53 -9.64
N GLN A 79 -3.83 -2.73 -8.54
CA GLN A 79 -4.74 -1.72 -7.99
C GLN A 79 -4.12 -0.96 -6.81
N ILE A 80 -4.52 0.30 -6.70
CA ILE A 80 -4.21 1.16 -5.56
C ILE A 80 -5.51 1.71 -4.99
N MET A 81 -5.70 1.50 -3.68
CA MET A 81 -6.88 1.97 -2.96
C MET A 81 -6.46 2.90 -1.84
N THR A 82 -7.20 3.99 -1.64
CA THR A 82 -7.04 4.89 -0.50
C THR A 82 -8.27 4.80 0.39
N PHE A 83 -8.07 4.58 1.67
CA PHE A 83 -9.17 4.58 2.64
C PHE A 83 -9.46 6.02 3.11
N PRO A 84 -10.73 6.48 3.09
CA PRO A 84 -11.09 7.90 3.14
C PRO A 84 -11.08 8.59 4.52
N PHE A 85 -10.47 7.99 5.55
CA PHE A 85 -10.40 8.55 6.91
C PHE A 85 -8.97 8.50 7.46
#